data_AF-A0A2U1RP54-F1
#
_entry.id   AF-A0A2U1RP54-F1
#
_cell.length_a   1.000
_cell.length_b   1.000
_cell.length_c   1.000
_cell.angle_alpha   90.00
_cell.angle_beta   90.00
_cell.angle_gamma   90.00
#
_symmetry.space_group_name_H-M   'P 1'
#
loop_
_entity.id
_entity.type
_entity.pdbx_description
1 polymer ?
#
loop_
_entity_poly.entity_id
_entity_poly.type
_entity_poly.pdbx_seq_one_letter_code
_entity_poly.pdbx_strand_id
1 'polypeptide(L)'
;MWIVIDGYNVIRRSPRLALLDRRDLEEGRNALLTSLIAYRRLKGHRITVVFDGWERGGMREQITATGGLQVIFTRRGEQADQAILRVVGKAPSGAVVVTSDRALADAAVRSGALTLSAEEFHERVDHALRARDGGEFEKEDDDDPDTDYPGTRRPKGPARRPSRQAKRRITTLKRL
;
A
#
# COMPACT_ATOMS: atom_id res chain seq x y z
N MET A 1 2.02 -1.90 -12.62
CA MET A 1 0.85 -2.33 -11.81
C MET A 1 0.11 -1.09 -11.31
N TRP A 2 -1.18 -1.20 -10.93
CA TRP A 2 -1.88 -0.10 -10.24
C TRP A 2 -1.92 -0.35 -8.74
N ILE A 3 -1.30 0.54 -7.97
CA ILE A 3 -1.29 0.56 -6.50
C ILE A 3 -2.23 1.69 -6.03
N VAL A 4 -3.18 1.36 -5.17
CA VAL A 4 -4.12 2.30 -4.54
C VAL A 4 -3.82 2.31 -3.05
N ILE A 5 -3.53 3.47 -2.49
CA ILE A 5 -2.99 3.62 -1.14
C ILE A 5 -3.97 4.40 -0.28
N ASP A 6 -4.28 3.89 0.92
CA ASP A 6 -4.87 4.67 1.99
C ASP A 6 -3.80 5.51 2.68
N GLY A 7 -3.79 6.82 2.39
CA GLY A 7 -2.71 7.72 2.74
C GLY A 7 -2.50 7.87 4.25
N TYR A 8 -3.58 8.11 5.02
CA TYR A 8 -3.44 8.27 6.47
C TYR A 8 -3.17 6.96 7.18
N ASN A 9 -3.69 5.85 6.66
CA ASN A 9 -3.35 4.54 7.20
C ASN A 9 -1.84 4.31 7.09
N VAL A 10 -1.25 4.54 5.92
CA VAL A 10 0.21 4.42 5.73
C VAL A 10 1.00 5.39 6.60
N ILE A 11 0.59 6.65 6.69
CA ILE A 11 1.25 7.63 7.54
C ILE A 11 1.25 7.19 9.01
N ARG A 12 0.11 6.74 9.54
CA ARG A 12 -0.03 6.33 10.94
C ARG A 12 0.70 5.02 11.26
N ARG A 13 0.93 4.15 10.28
CA ARG A 13 1.64 2.87 10.45
C ARG A 13 3.13 2.94 10.17
N SER A 14 3.63 4.02 9.57
CA SER A 14 5.07 4.24 9.40
C SER A 14 5.63 5.04 10.59
N PRO A 15 6.62 4.52 11.35
CA PRO A 15 7.14 5.21 12.53
C PRO A 15 7.65 6.63 12.26
N ARG A 16 8.34 6.82 11.12
CA ARG A 16 8.88 8.13 10.72
C ARG A 16 7.77 9.10 10.29
N LEU A 17 6.81 8.64 9.50
CA LEU A 17 5.72 9.49 9.00
C LEU A 17 4.73 9.84 10.11
N ALA A 18 4.44 8.90 11.03
CA ALA A 18 3.56 9.12 12.16
C ALA A 18 4.10 10.21 13.11
N LEU A 19 5.42 10.32 13.26
CA LEU A 19 6.04 11.37 14.06
C LEU A 19 5.85 12.76 13.43
N LEU A 20 5.97 12.85 12.09
CA LEU A 20 5.76 14.09 11.35
C LEU A 20 4.28 14.49 11.36
N ASP A 21 3.39 13.54 11.13
CA ASP A 21 1.92 13.75 11.13
C ASP A 21 1.40 14.27 12.48
N ARG A 22 1.99 13.81 13.60
CA ARG A 22 1.67 14.31 14.95
C ARG A 22 2.11 15.76 15.16
N ARG A 23 3.13 16.25 14.44
CA ARG A 23 3.59 17.63 14.50
C ARG A 23 2.75 18.50 13.57
N ASP A 24 2.65 18.07 12.32
CA ASP A 24 1.86 18.71 11.28
C ASP A 24 1.36 17.65 10.28
N LEU A 25 0.03 17.56 10.13
CA LEU A 25 -0.61 16.68 9.17
C LEU A 25 -0.14 16.93 7.74
N GLU A 26 0.16 18.19 7.38
CA GLU A 26 0.67 18.52 6.05
C GLU A 26 2.09 17.99 5.84
N GLU A 27 2.94 18.04 6.87
CA GLU A 27 4.31 17.52 6.83
C GLU A 27 4.30 16.00 6.63
N GLY A 28 3.45 15.27 7.35
CA GLY A 28 3.24 13.83 7.18
C GLY A 28 2.81 13.46 5.76
N ARG A 29 1.84 14.20 5.19
CA ARG A 29 1.39 13.99 3.79
C ARG A 29 2.50 14.26 2.78
N ASN A 30 3.20 15.38 2.92
CA ASN A 30 4.27 15.76 1.99
C ASN A 30 5.42 14.76 2.02
N ALA A 31 5.77 14.24 3.21
CA ALA A 31 6.79 13.21 3.37
C ALA A 31 6.37 11.88 2.71
N LEU A 32 5.11 11.46 2.86
CA LEU A 32 4.58 10.28 2.17
C LEU A 32 4.63 10.46 0.65
N LEU A 33 4.11 11.58 0.14
CA LEU A 33 4.08 11.85 -1.31
C LEU A 33 5.49 11.87 -1.91
N THR A 34 6.45 12.50 -1.23
CA THR A 34 7.85 12.54 -1.66
C THR A 34 8.44 11.14 -1.78
N SER A 35 8.23 10.30 -0.76
CA SER A 35 8.70 8.91 -0.73
C SER A 35 8.07 8.08 -1.86
N LEU A 36 6.78 8.26 -2.10
CA LEU A 36 6.04 7.58 -3.16
C LEU A 36 6.44 8.03 -4.56
N ILE A 37 6.78 9.31 -4.76
CA ILE A 37 7.31 9.80 -6.05
C ILE A 37 8.64 9.11 -6.35
N ALA A 38 9.53 9.02 -5.37
CA ALA A 38 10.82 8.34 -5.52
C ALA A 38 10.64 6.84 -5.83
N TYR A 39 9.77 6.16 -5.09
CA TYR A 39 9.45 4.75 -5.31
C TYR A 39 8.80 4.50 -6.69
N ARG A 40 7.86 5.36 -7.10
CA ARG A 40 7.27 5.32 -8.45
C ARG A 40 8.33 5.45 -9.53
N ARG A 41 9.27 6.40 -9.39
CA ARG A 41 10.36 6.59 -10.35
C ARG A 41 11.27 5.37 -10.46
N LEU A 42 11.44 4.62 -9.36
CA LEU A 42 12.22 3.39 -9.33
C LEU A 42 11.50 2.21 -9.99
N LYS A 43 10.25 1.96 -9.61
CA LYS A 43 9.52 0.73 -10.01
C LYS A 43 8.58 0.90 -11.20
N GLY A 44 8.26 2.14 -11.59
CA GLY A 44 7.38 2.44 -12.74
C GLY A 44 5.89 2.13 -12.51
N HIS A 45 5.46 1.90 -11.27
CA HIS A 45 4.05 1.59 -10.98
C HIS A 45 3.14 2.82 -11.10
N ARG A 46 1.88 2.61 -11.49
CA ARG A 46 0.84 3.63 -11.38
C ARG A 46 0.38 3.66 -9.92
N ILE A 47 0.51 4.81 -9.27
CA ILE A 47 0.18 4.96 -7.85
C ILE A 47 -0.92 6.01 -7.71
N THR A 48 -1.98 5.63 -7.00
CA THR A 48 -3.06 6.53 -6.57
C THR A 48 -3.08 6.55 -5.05
N VAL A 49 -3.02 7.74 -4.45
CA VAL A 49 -3.09 7.93 -3.00
C VAL A 49 -4.43 8.57 -2.67
N VAL A 50 -5.18 7.99 -1.75
CA VAL A 50 -6.45 8.51 -1.28
C VAL A 50 -6.27 9.01 0.15
N PHE A 51 -6.60 10.27 0.39
CA PHE A 51 -6.64 10.88 1.73
C PHE A 51 -8.09 11.12 2.13
N ASP A 52 -8.41 10.77 3.37
CA ASP A 52 -9.71 11.06 3.95
C ASP A 52 -9.88 12.58 4.19
N GLY A 53 -10.84 13.17 3.49
CA GLY A 53 -11.25 14.56 3.63
C GLY A 53 -12.39 14.76 4.63
N TRP A 54 -12.74 13.80 5.48
CA TRP A 54 -13.90 13.88 6.37
C TRP A 54 -13.98 15.19 7.18
N GLU A 55 -12.86 15.66 7.75
CA GLU A 55 -12.84 16.87 8.58
C GLU A 55 -12.41 18.15 7.85
N ARG A 56 -11.54 18.05 6.84
CA ARG A 56 -10.90 19.20 6.16
C ARG A 56 -11.14 19.25 4.64
N GLY A 57 -11.95 18.34 4.12
CA GLY A 57 -12.27 18.25 2.70
C GLY A 57 -13.22 19.34 2.25
N GLY A 58 -13.10 19.72 0.97
CA GLY A 58 -14.05 20.61 0.32
C GLY A 58 -15.40 19.93 0.06
N MET A 59 -16.37 20.70 -0.44
CA MET A 59 -17.67 20.17 -0.89
C MET A 59 -17.54 19.17 -2.05
N ARG A 60 -16.41 19.16 -2.75
CA ARG A 60 -16.13 18.31 -3.91
C ARG A 60 -14.87 17.49 -3.67
N GLU A 61 -14.85 16.30 -4.26
CA GLU A 61 -13.64 15.50 -4.39
C GLU A 61 -12.58 16.30 -5.14
N GLN A 62 -11.35 16.32 -4.61
CA GLN A 62 -10.22 16.99 -5.25
C GLN A 62 -9.27 15.92 -5.77
N ILE A 63 -9.01 15.96 -7.08
CA ILE A 63 -8.04 15.09 -7.74
C ILE A 63 -6.88 15.95 -8.22
N THR A 64 -5.68 15.64 -7.75
CA THR A 64 -4.46 16.37 -8.09
C THR A 64 -3.41 15.41 -8.60
N ALA A 65 -2.53 15.88 -9.49
CA ALA A 65 -1.38 15.12 -9.94
C ALA A 65 -0.10 15.73 -9.34
N THR A 66 0.63 14.94 -8.54
CA THR A 66 1.84 15.40 -7.85
C THR A 66 3.00 14.45 -8.15
N GLY A 67 4.00 14.91 -8.89
CA GLY A 67 5.16 14.08 -9.27
C GLY A 67 4.81 12.81 -10.05
N GLY A 68 3.66 12.80 -10.75
CA GLY A 68 3.12 11.65 -11.47
C GLY A 68 2.32 10.66 -10.60
N LEU A 69 2.12 10.96 -9.32
CA LEU A 69 1.13 10.30 -8.47
C LEU A 69 -0.25 10.95 -8.71
N GLN A 70 -1.29 10.15 -8.70
CA GLN A 70 -2.66 10.66 -8.60
C GLN A 70 -3.04 10.75 -7.12
N VAL A 71 -3.36 11.94 -6.64
CA VAL A 71 -3.79 12.18 -5.25
C VAL A 71 -5.27 12.51 -5.26
N ILE A 72 -6.05 11.81 -4.44
CA ILE A 72 -7.49 12.00 -4.29
C ILE A 72 -7.76 12.40 -2.85
N PHE A 73 -8.35 13.56 -2.64
CA PHE A 73 -8.94 13.94 -1.36
C PHE A 73 -10.45 13.72 -1.45
N THR A 74 -10.99 12.89 -0.56
CA THR A 74 -12.44 12.65 -0.53
C THR A 74 -13.18 13.94 -0.18
N ARG A 75 -14.43 14.05 -0.65
CA ARG A 75 -15.30 15.13 -0.23
C ARG A 75 -15.67 14.98 1.24
N ARG A 76 -16.04 16.08 1.88
CA ARG A 76 -16.59 16.05 3.24
C ARG A 76 -17.79 15.10 3.31
N GLY A 77 -17.78 14.20 4.30
CA GLY A 77 -18.85 13.21 4.45
C GLY A 77 -18.67 11.91 3.63
N GLU A 78 -17.57 11.75 2.88
CA GLU A 78 -17.22 10.49 2.20
C GLU A 78 -15.96 9.88 2.81
N GLN A 79 -16.04 8.61 3.21
CA GLN A 79 -14.91 7.85 3.74
C GLN A 79 -13.94 7.46 2.62
N ALA A 80 -12.64 7.47 2.93
CA ALA A 80 -11.58 7.04 2.00
C ALA A 80 -11.84 5.64 1.42
N ASP A 81 -12.35 4.72 2.23
CA ASP A 81 -12.69 3.34 1.84
C ASP A 81 -13.59 3.29 0.61
N GLN A 82 -14.62 4.13 0.56
CA GLN A 82 -15.58 4.17 -0.56
C GLN A 82 -14.90 4.65 -1.84
N ALA A 83 -14.07 5.69 -1.73
CA ALA A 83 -13.29 6.20 -2.85
C ALA A 83 -12.28 5.16 -3.36
N ILE A 84 -11.60 4.44 -2.46
CA ILE A 84 -10.66 3.36 -2.81
C ILE A 84 -11.39 2.25 -3.57
N LEU A 85 -12.53 1.77 -3.07
CA LEU A 85 -13.30 0.72 -3.75
C LEU A 85 -13.81 1.18 -5.13
N ARG A 86 -14.23 2.45 -5.25
CA ARG A 86 -14.61 3.05 -6.55
C ARG A 86 -13.44 3.11 -7.53
N VAL A 87 -12.23 3.40 -7.06
CA VAL A 87 -11.02 3.38 -7.89
C VAL A 87 -10.66 1.95 -8.30
N VAL A 88 -10.68 1.01 -7.36
CA VAL A 88 -10.41 -0.42 -7.59
C VAL A 88 -11.37 -1.01 -8.60
N GLY A 89 -12.67 -0.71 -8.50
CA GLY A 89 -13.69 -1.21 -9.43
C GLY A 89 -13.48 -0.73 -10.88
N LYS A 90 -12.70 0.33 -11.10
CA LYS A 90 -12.33 0.83 -12.43
C LYS A 90 -11.03 0.22 -12.97
N ALA A 91 -10.35 -0.64 -12.22
CA ALA A 91 -9.06 -1.21 -12.61
C ALA A 91 -9.24 -2.46 -13.49
N PRO A 92 -9.03 -2.39 -14.83
CA PRO A 92 -9.35 -3.49 -15.74
C PRO A 92 -8.46 -4.74 -15.55
N SER A 93 -7.26 -4.58 -15.00
CA SER A 93 -6.30 -5.66 -14.75
C SER A 93 -6.11 -5.98 -13.26
N GLY A 94 -7.00 -5.48 -12.40
CA GLY A 94 -6.87 -5.52 -10.95
C GLY A 94 -5.93 -4.46 -10.39
N ALA A 95 -6.03 -4.24 -9.08
CA ALA A 95 -5.22 -3.28 -8.32
C ALA A 95 -4.64 -3.93 -7.06
N VAL A 96 -3.59 -3.34 -6.52
CA VAL A 96 -3.12 -3.61 -5.15
C VAL A 96 -3.60 -2.49 -4.26
N VAL A 97 -4.36 -2.83 -3.22
CA VAL A 97 -4.79 -1.89 -2.18
C VAL A 97 -3.83 -1.98 -1.00
N VAL A 98 -3.26 -0.84 -0.62
CA VAL A 98 -2.40 -0.72 0.56
C VAL A 98 -3.22 -0.16 1.71
N THR A 99 -3.51 -1.01 2.68
CA THR A 99 -4.22 -0.64 3.92
C THR A 99 -4.01 -1.71 4.99
N SER A 100 -3.94 -1.28 6.25
CA SER A 100 -3.99 -2.18 7.42
C SER A 100 -5.38 -2.22 8.08
N ASP A 101 -6.40 -1.61 7.46
CA ASP A 101 -7.80 -1.78 7.85
C ASP A 101 -8.35 -3.10 7.28
N ARG A 102 -8.83 -3.98 8.17
CA ARG A 102 -9.35 -5.30 7.77
C ARG A 102 -10.63 -5.21 6.96
N ALA A 103 -11.54 -4.29 7.30
CA ALA A 103 -12.81 -4.14 6.61
C ALA A 103 -12.60 -3.67 5.17
N LEU A 104 -11.72 -2.69 4.97
CA LEU A 104 -11.34 -2.23 3.64
C LEU A 104 -10.59 -3.31 2.85
N ALA A 105 -9.64 -4.02 3.49
CA ALA A 105 -8.91 -5.09 2.85
C ALA A 105 -9.86 -6.20 2.35
N ASP A 106 -10.78 -6.65 3.19
CA ASP A 106 -11.75 -7.68 2.81
C ASP A 106 -12.67 -7.21 1.67
N ALA A 107 -13.11 -5.95 1.70
CA ALA A 107 -13.92 -5.36 0.63
C ALA A 107 -13.16 -5.25 -0.71
N ALA A 108 -11.87 -4.89 -0.65
CA ALA A 108 -11.01 -4.83 -1.81
C ALA A 108 -10.79 -6.23 -2.42
N VAL A 109 -10.55 -7.24 -1.57
CA VAL A 109 -10.42 -8.64 -2.01
C VAL A 109 -11.69 -9.13 -2.69
N ARG A 110 -12.87 -8.83 -2.14
CA ARG A 110 -14.17 -9.16 -2.77
C ARG A 110 -14.33 -8.49 -4.14
N SER A 111 -13.76 -7.29 -4.31
CA SER A 111 -13.73 -6.56 -5.58
C SER A 111 -12.65 -7.05 -6.55
N GLY A 112 -11.92 -8.13 -6.23
CA GLY A 112 -10.91 -8.73 -7.10
C GLY A 112 -9.52 -8.07 -7.02
N ALA A 113 -9.29 -7.16 -6.07
CA ALA A 113 -7.98 -6.61 -5.79
C ALA A 113 -7.12 -7.55 -4.93
N LEU A 114 -5.82 -7.31 -4.96
CA LEU A 114 -4.89 -7.83 -3.97
C LEU A 114 -4.73 -6.78 -2.87
N THR A 115 -4.45 -7.22 -1.66
CA THR A 115 -4.22 -6.32 -0.52
C THR A 115 -2.80 -6.49 0.00
N LEU A 116 -2.27 -5.40 0.52
CA LEU A 116 -0.96 -5.31 1.18
C LEU A 116 -1.12 -4.44 2.42
N SER A 117 -0.54 -4.85 3.55
CA SER A 117 -0.58 -4.00 4.74
C SER A 117 0.27 -2.74 4.55
N ALA A 118 -0.08 -1.69 5.29
CA ALA A 118 0.69 -0.45 5.28
C ALA A 118 2.13 -0.65 5.76
N GLU A 119 2.32 -1.51 6.77
CA GLU A 119 3.63 -1.88 7.32
C GLU A 119 4.49 -2.58 6.27
N GLU A 120 3.96 -3.65 5.65
CA GLU A 120 4.66 -4.40 4.58
C GLU A 120 5.00 -3.53 3.36
N PHE A 121 4.14 -2.57 3.04
CA PHE A 121 4.38 -1.64 1.95
C PHE A 121 5.47 -0.63 2.32
N HIS A 122 5.45 -0.12 3.55
CA HIS A 122 6.46 0.81 4.05
C HIS A 122 7.86 0.18 4.00
N GLU A 123 8.03 -1.03 4.52
CA GLU A 123 9.30 -1.77 4.50
C GLU A 123 9.84 -1.95 3.08
N ARG A 124 8.97 -2.31 2.12
CA ARG A 124 9.35 -2.47 0.72
C ARG A 124 9.79 -1.17 0.08
N VAL A 125 9.05 -0.08 0.32
CA VAL A 125 9.43 1.25 -0.18
C VAL A 125 10.77 1.66 0.41
N ASP A 126 10.95 1.50 1.72
CA ASP A 126 12.15 1.89 2.44
C ASP A 126 13.38 1.10 1.99
N HIS A 127 13.25 -0.23 1.88
CA HIS A 127 14.29 -1.10 1.32
C HIS A 127 14.63 -0.73 -0.13
N ALA A 128 13.62 -0.54 -0.98
CA ALA A 128 13.85 -0.20 -2.38
C ALA A 128 14.53 1.17 -2.56
N LEU A 129 14.23 2.14 -1.69
CA LEU A 129 14.89 3.44 -1.70
C LEU A 129 16.33 3.35 -1.19
N ARG A 130 16.61 2.63 -0.10
CA ARG A 130 17.98 2.42 0.40
C ARG A 130 18.87 1.69 -0.60
N ALA A 131 18.33 0.68 -1.29
CA ALA A 131 19.07 -0.06 -2.30
C ALA A 131 19.50 0.80 -3.51
N ARG A 132 18.81 1.94 -3.78
CA ARG A 132 19.26 2.89 -4.82
C ARG A 132 20.44 3.74 -4.39
N ASP A 133 20.53 4.08 -3.11
CA ASP A 133 21.49 5.06 -2.59
C ASP A 133 22.88 4.44 -2.32
N GLY A 134 23.14 3.21 -2.77
CA GLY A 134 24.47 2.59 -2.73
C GLY A 134 24.87 1.99 -1.39
N GLY A 135 23.90 1.69 -0.50
CA GLY A 135 24.17 0.85 0.66
C GLY A 135 24.36 -0.60 0.25
N GLU A 136 25.62 -1.03 0.08
CA GLU A 136 26.01 -2.43 0.21
C GLU A 136 25.62 -2.89 1.62
N PHE A 137 24.44 -3.48 1.74
CA PHE A 137 24.14 -4.38 2.83
C PHE A 137 23.98 -5.74 2.17
N GLU A 138 24.68 -6.71 2.75
CA GLU A 138 24.87 -8.06 2.24
C GLU A 138 23.56 -8.60 1.68
N LYS A 139 23.66 -9.30 0.55
CA LYS A 139 22.64 -10.27 0.19
C LYS A 139 22.56 -11.25 1.34
N GLU A 140 21.65 -11.03 2.28
CA GLU A 140 20.96 -12.16 2.86
C GLU A 140 20.22 -12.78 1.68
N ASP A 141 20.85 -13.81 1.13
CA ASP A 141 20.17 -14.88 0.43
C ASP A 141 19.08 -15.40 1.39
N ASP A 142 17.96 -14.71 1.48
CA ASP A 142 16.71 -15.28 1.98
C ASP A 142 16.18 -16.18 0.86
N ASP A 143 16.80 -17.35 0.78
CA ASP A 143 16.08 -18.60 0.75
C ASP A 143 14.72 -18.42 1.45
N ASP A 144 13.66 -18.81 0.76
CA ASP A 144 12.28 -18.90 1.25
C ASP A 144 12.18 -19.14 2.76
N PRO A 145 11.87 -18.11 3.60
CA PRO A 145 11.55 -18.36 4.97
C PRO A 145 10.05 -18.60 4.96
N ASP A 146 9.73 -19.88 4.91
CA ASP A 146 8.81 -20.52 5.82
C ASP A 146 8.63 -19.68 7.11
N THR A 147 7.80 -18.62 7.03
CA THR A 147 7.66 -17.67 8.13
C THR A 147 6.80 -18.37 9.15
N ASP A 148 7.43 -18.78 10.24
CA ASP A 148 6.82 -19.42 11.39
C ASP A 148 5.77 -18.46 11.98
N TYR A 149 4.52 -18.64 11.54
CA TYR A 149 3.36 -17.97 12.10
C TYR A 149 3.18 -18.44 13.55
N PRO A 150 3.20 -17.56 14.57
CA PRO A 150 2.76 -17.95 15.90
C PRO A 150 1.24 -18.06 15.87
N GLY A 151 0.73 -19.23 15.48
CA GLY A 151 -0.70 -19.54 15.49
C GLY A 151 -1.18 -20.39 14.32
N THR A 152 -0.68 -21.62 14.18
CA THR A 152 -1.49 -22.84 13.93
C THR A 152 -0.53 -24.02 13.78
N ARG A 153 -0.70 -25.05 14.61
CA ARG A 153 0.05 -26.31 14.49
C ARG A 153 -0.09 -26.85 13.06
N ARG A 154 1.03 -27.08 12.36
CA ARG A 154 1.03 -27.73 11.05
C ARG A 154 0.46 -29.15 11.16
N PRO A 155 -0.58 -29.53 10.41
CA PRO A 155 -0.90 -30.93 10.22
C PRO A 155 0.14 -31.51 9.24
N LYS A 156 0.88 -32.51 9.70
CA LYS A 156 1.82 -33.31 8.90
C LYS A 156 0.99 -34.08 7.85
N GLY A 157 0.97 -33.61 6.60
CA GLY A 157 0.21 -34.20 5.48
C GLY A 157 0.64 -33.61 4.12
N PRO A 158 0.26 -34.22 2.98
CA PRO A 158 0.82 -33.89 1.67
C PRO A 158 0.52 -32.43 1.28
N ALA A 159 1.56 -31.72 0.80
CA ALA A 159 1.53 -30.28 0.54
C ALA A 159 0.35 -29.86 -0.36
N ARG A 160 -0.57 -29.07 0.19
CA ARG A 160 -1.70 -28.51 -0.57
C ARG A 160 -1.20 -27.55 -1.64
N ARG A 161 -1.57 -27.81 -2.89
CA ARG A 161 -1.27 -26.96 -4.06
C ARG A 161 -1.84 -25.54 -3.81
N PRO A 162 -1.03 -24.47 -3.93
CA PRO A 162 -1.48 -23.12 -3.58
C PRO A 162 -2.60 -22.63 -4.50
N SER A 163 -3.55 -21.89 -3.92
CA SER A 163 -4.71 -21.35 -4.65
C SER A 163 -4.25 -20.37 -5.75
N ARG A 164 -5.10 -20.18 -6.79
CA ARG A 164 -4.81 -19.20 -7.86
C ARG A 164 -4.56 -17.80 -7.31
N GLN A 165 -5.27 -17.43 -6.25
CA GLN A 165 -5.10 -16.14 -5.56
C GLN A 165 -3.75 -16.05 -4.84
N ALA A 166 -3.32 -17.12 -4.15
CA ALA A 166 -2.01 -17.18 -3.50
C ALA A 166 -0.86 -17.05 -4.52
N LYS A 167 -0.96 -17.74 -5.67
CA LYS A 167 0.02 -17.61 -6.76
C LYS A 167 0.09 -16.18 -7.30
N ARG A 168 -1.07 -15.56 -7.55
CA ARG A 168 -1.14 -14.15 -8.00
C ARG A 168 -0.52 -13.20 -6.97
N ARG A 169 -0.78 -13.42 -5.67
CA ARG A 169 -0.19 -12.63 -4.59
C ARG A 169 1.33 -12.75 -4.63
N ILE A 170 1.88 -13.96 -4.62
CA ILE A 170 3.33 -14.20 -4.69
C ILE A 170 3.96 -13.49 -5.90
N THR A 171 3.41 -13.67 -7.10
CA THR A 171 3.95 -13.02 -8.31
C THR A 171 3.85 -11.50 -8.28
N THR A 172 2.83 -10.97 -7.62
CA THR A 172 2.60 -9.52 -7.53
C THR A 172 3.53 -8.90 -6.51
N LEU A 173 3.72 -9.55 -5.35
CA LEU A 173 4.63 -9.09 -4.31
C LEU A 173 6.08 -9.08 -4.78
N LYS A 174 6.51 -10.04 -5.60
CA LYS A 174 7.85 -10.05 -6.22
C LYS A 174 8.12 -8.85 -7.15
N ARG A 175 7.07 -8.16 -7.61
CA ARG A 175 7.17 -7.01 -8.53
C ARG A 175 7.08 -5.67 -7.80
N LEU A 176 6.80 -5.67 -6.50
CA LEU A 176 6.82 -4.48 -5.66
C LEU A 176 8.26 -4.11 -5.26
#